data_AF-A0A2S7QNP5-F1
#
_entry.id   AF-A0A2S7QNP5-F1
#
_cell.length_a   1.000
_cell.length_b   1.000
_cell.length_c   1.000
_cell.angle_alpha   90.00
_cell.angle_beta   90.00
_cell.angle_gamma   90.00
#
_symmetry.space_group_name_H-M   'P 1'
#
loop_
_entity.id
_entity.type
_entity.pdbx_description
1 polymer ?
#
loop_
_entity_poly.entity_id
_entity_poly.type
_entity_poly.pdbx_seq_one_letter_code
_entity_poly.pdbx_strand_id
1 'polypeptide(L)'
;MDYHKEAAEIIAVLADSCSEAQLIGSMSTSTYDTAWVSIVSKPDGAELRWLFPESFQIVLDSQSLDGGWNGPGSETDTILNSLAAPLVLCRHHTAPTHTNGNNPPDLLSRISKDQVGFEIISPSIINSLRSFGICLYEPPVLLSLQAQKLRGFYWNLLYGSRQLALLHSLEAFDSLIDFDRLSHHMRNGSFLGSPSSTAAYLMNSSVWSIEAEQYLQPVFQKGTGQSSGKFPSAFPSANFELSWVGTMIYRKRRLLIETIYRLFPHFSVLD
;
A
#
# COMPACT_ATOMS: atom_id res chain seq x y z
N MET A 1 30.00 -24.99 -7.06
CA MET A 1 28.92 -24.18 -6.48
C MET A 1 27.76 -25.13 -6.27
N ASP A 2 27.40 -25.42 -5.03
CA ASP A 2 26.36 -26.42 -4.71
C ASP A 2 25.02 -25.71 -4.55
N TYR A 3 24.26 -25.66 -5.65
CA TYR A 3 22.96 -25.00 -5.71
C TYR A 3 21.93 -25.60 -4.74
N HIS A 4 22.08 -26.87 -4.34
CA HIS A 4 21.19 -27.47 -3.35
C HIS A 4 21.47 -26.95 -1.95
N LYS A 5 22.75 -26.76 -1.62
CA LYS A 5 23.17 -26.14 -0.37
C LYS A 5 22.71 -24.69 -0.27
N GLU A 6 22.91 -23.88 -1.31
CA GLU A 6 22.45 -22.49 -1.35
C GLU A 6 20.92 -22.38 -1.24
N ALA A 7 20.17 -23.23 -1.94
CA ALA A 7 18.71 -23.25 -1.83
C ALA A 7 18.23 -23.65 -0.43
N ALA A 8 18.89 -24.61 0.22
CA ALA A 8 18.59 -25.02 1.58
C ALA A 8 18.91 -23.90 2.59
N GLU A 9 20.02 -23.17 2.40
CA GLU A 9 20.38 -22.00 3.21
C GLU A 9 19.34 -20.88 3.09
N ILE A 10 18.87 -20.57 1.87
CA ILE A 10 17.81 -19.56 1.66
C ILE A 10 16.51 -19.98 2.35
N ILE A 11 16.08 -21.25 2.21
CA ILE A 11 14.88 -21.75 2.86
C ILE A 11 15.02 -21.71 4.38
N ALA A 12 16.18 -22.09 4.92
CA ALA A 12 16.45 -22.07 6.36
C ALA A 12 16.37 -20.65 6.91
N VAL A 13 17.02 -19.67 6.27
CA VAL A 13 16.95 -18.25 6.67
C VAL A 13 15.52 -17.74 6.67
N LEU A 14 14.72 -18.05 5.63
CA LEU A 14 13.33 -17.61 5.56
C LEU A 14 12.43 -18.32 6.58
N ALA A 15 12.67 -19.61 6.84
CA ALA A 15 11.92 -20.40 7.83
C ALA A 15 12.21 -19.95 9.27
N ASP A 16 13.49 -19.73 9.61
CA ASP A 16 13.92 -19.21 10.90
C ASP A 16 13.28 -17.83 11.15
N SER A 17 13.31 -16.96 10.13
CA SER A 17 12.69 -15.64 10.19
C SER A 17 11.16 -15.68 10.42
N CYS A 18 10.48 -16.78 10.06
CA CYS A 18 9.05 -16.96 10.34
C CYS A 18 8.77 -17.59 11.71
N SER A 19 9.73 -18.32 12.27
CA SER A 19 9.58 -19.07 13.53
C SER A 19 9.65 -18.17 14.78
N GLU A 20 10.33 -17.02 14.70
CA GLU A 20 10.58 -16.14 15.85
C GLU A 20 9.45 -15.12 16.14
N ALA A 21 8.26 -15.27 15.56
CA ALA A 21 7.19 -14.26 15.61
C ALA A 21 7.62 -12.86 15.11
N GLN A 22 8.73 -12.78 14.39
CA GLN A 22 9.18 -11.55 13.76
C GLN A 22 8.33 -11.28 12.52
N LEU A 23 7.68 -10.12 12.48
CA LEU A 23 7.06 -9.63 11.26
C LEU A 23 8.17 -9.26 10.27
N ILE A 24 8.27 -10.01 9.18
CA ILE A 24 9.23 -9.79 8.10
C ILE A 24 8.49 -9.53 6.77
N GLY A 25 9.14 -8.76 5.90
CA GLY A 25 8.69 -8.54 4.53
C GLY A 25 9.71 -7.77 3.72
N SER A 26 9.94 -8.23 2.49
CA SER A 26 10.84 -7.63 1.51
C SER A 26 10.10 -6.88 0.39
N MET A 27 8.80 -6.60 0.58
CA MET A 27 8.01 -5.82 -0.37
C MET A 27 8.61 -4.41 -0.52
N SER A 28 8.80 -3.95 -1.75
CA SER A 28 9.31 -2.61 -2.04
C SER A 28 8.40 -1.52 -1.45
N THR A 29 9.01 -0.36 -1.15
CA THR A 29 8.29 0.81 -0.66
C THR A 29 7.34 1.37 -1.72
N SER A 30 6.18 1.83 -1.28
CA SER A 30 5.10 2.38 -2.09
C SER A 30 4.89 3.85 -1.71
N THR A 31 5.05 4.76 -2.67
CA THR A 31 4.74 6.19 -2.47
C THR A 31 3.25 6.37 -2.16
N TYR A 32 2.38 5.59 -2.80
CA TYR A 32 0.94 5.58 -2.55
C TYR A 32 0.60 5.28 -1.09
N ASP A 33 1.13 4.17 -0.55
CA ASP A 33 0.88 3.78 0.84
C ASP A 33 1.51 4.75 1.82
N THR A 34 2.72 5.22 1.51
CA THR A 34 3.41 6.25 2.30
C THR A 34 2.58 7.54 2.37
N ALA A 35 1.95 7.95 1.25
CA ALA A 35 1.07 9.10 1.21
C ALA A 35 -0.12 8.92 2.14
N TRP A 36 -0.85 7.81 2.05
CA TRP A 36 -2.00 7.56 2.91
C TRP A 36 -1.66 7.49 4.40
N VAL A 37 -0.52 6.91 4.75
CA VAL A 37 -0.08 6.87 6.15
C VAL A 37 0.34 8.27 6.66
N SER A 38 0.86 9.14 5.78
CA SER A 38 1.32 10.49 6.16
C SER A 38 0.23 11.43 6.67
N ILE A 39 -1.04 11.11 6.42
CA ILE A 39 -2.20 11.90 6.85
C ILE A 39 -2.96 11.25 8.02
N VAL A 40 -2.40 10.20 8.62
CA VAL A 40 -2.95 9.62 9.85
C VAL A 40 -2.60 10.55 11.00
N SER A 41 -3.60 11.23 11.55
CA SER A 41 -3.47 12.04 12.75
C SER A 41 -4.29 11.46 13.90
N LYS A 42 -3.86 11.76 15.12
CA LYS A 42 -4.60 11.42 16.33
C LYS A 42 -4.62 12.58 17.32
N PRO A 43 -5.64 12.65 18.19
CA PRO A 43 -5.66 13.63 19.27
C PRO A 43 -4.44 13.48 20.20
N ASP A 44 -3.87 14.63 20.56
CA ASP A 44 -2.80 14.79 21.54
C ASP A 44 -3.20 15.92 22.50
N GLY A 45 -4.04 15.56 23.48
CA GLY A 45 -4.70 16.55 24.34
C GLY A 45 -5.73 17.37 23.57
N ALA A 46 -5.51 18.69 23.48
CA ALA A 46 -6.37 19.61 22.74
C ALA A 46 -5.94 19.81 21.27
N GLU A 47 -4.77 19.31 20.89
CA GLU A 47 -4.22 19.43 19.55
C GLU A 47 -4.25 18.09 18.81
N LEU A 48 -3.91 18.12 17.52
CA LEU A 48 -3.70 16.91 16.72
C LEU A 48 -2.21 16.68 16.52
N ARG A 49 -1.82 15.43 16.36
CA ARG A 49 -0.46 15.05 15.96
C ARG A 49 -0.49 14.07 14.81
N TRP A 50 0.43 14.22 13.88
CA TRP A 50 0.66 13.23 12.84
C TRP A 50 1.30 12.00 13.48
N LEU A 51 0.82 10.82 13.11
CA LEU A 51 1.36 9.57 13.65
C LEU A 51 2.72 9.23 13.04
N PHE A 52 2.93 9.61 11.77
CA PHE A 52 4.16 9.39 11.00
C PHE A 52 4.54 10.65 10.19
N PRO A 53 4.99 11.73 10.86
CA PRO A 53 5.33 12.99 10.18
C PRO A 53 6.45 12.81 9.12
N GLU A 54 7.36 11.85 9.32
CA GLU A 54 8.44 11.53 8.39
C GLU A 54 7.90 11.06 7.03
N SER A 55 6.76 10.36 7.03
CA SER A 55 6.11 9.91 5.79
C SER A 55 5.70 11.08 4.91
N PHE A 56 5.26 12.21 5.48
CA PHE A 56 4.90 13.38 4.69
C PHE A 56 6.12 14.00 4.02
N GLN A 57 7.25 14.06 4.72
CA GLN A 57 8.50 14.54 4.15
C GLN A 57 8.95 13.66 2.97
N ILE A 58 8.83 12.34 3.10
CA ILE A 58 9.12 11.41 2.00
C ILE A 58 8.24 11.68 0.78
N VAL A 59 6.95 11.97 0.96
CA VAL A 59 6.06 12.33 -0.16
C VAL A 59 6.57 13.60 -0.83
N LEU A 60 6.89 14.65 -0.08
CA LEU A 60 7.41 15.91 -0.62
C LEU A 60 8.71 15.71 -1.41
N ASP A 61 9.63 14.91 -0.88
CA ASP A 61 10.94 14.63 -1.48
C ASP A 61 10.83 13.72 -2.71
N SER A 62 9.74 12.97 -2.84
CA SER A 62 9.49 12.08 -3.97
C SER A 62 8.85 12.80 -5.18
N GLN A 63 8.54 14.09 -5.07
CA GLN A 63 8.00 14.86 -6.18
C GLN A 63 9.08 15.13 -7.23
N SER A 64 8.83 14.75 -8.48
CA SER A 64 9.75 15.02 -9.59
C SER A 64 9.71 16.49 -10.04
N LEU A 65 10.68 16.89 -10.86
CA LEU A 65 10.84 18.27 -11.30
C LEU A 65 9.62 18.80 -12.09
N ASP A 66 9.00 17.92 -12.88
CA ASP A 66 7.76 18.16 -13.62
C ASP A 66 6.51 18.22 -12.72
N GLY A 67 6.64 17.94 -11.42
CA GLY A 67 5.56 18.01 -10.44
C GLY A 67 4.84 16.68 -10.18
N GLY A 68 5.17 15.63 -10.92
CA GLY A 68 4.59 14.29 -10.74
C GLY A 68 5.23 13.48 -9.60
N TRP A 69 4.73 12.25 -9.43
CA TRP A 69 5.32 11.24 -8.54
C TRP A 69 5.67 9.98 -9.33
N ASN A 70 6.52 10.18 -10.34
CA ASN A 70 6.99 9.16 -11.25
C ASN A 70 8.04 8.28 -10.54
N GLY A 71 7.60 7.19 -9.92
CA GLY A 71 8.48 6.20 -9.30
C GLY A 71 9.03 5.19 -10.33
N PRO A 72 9.92 4.27 -9.93
CA PRO A 72 10.38 3.17 -10.79
C PRO A 72 9.29 2.12 -11.08
N GLY A 73 8.04 2.40 -10.73
CA GLY A 73 6.90 1.51 -10.86
C GLY A 73 6.29 1.50 -12.25
N SER A 74 5.17 0.80 -12.37
CA SER A 74 4.35 0.77 -13.57
C SER A 74 3.69 2.12 -13.87
N GLU A 75 3.15 2.30 -15.07
CA GLU A 75 2.29 3.45 -15.39
C GLU A 75 1.13 3.57 -14.40
N THR A 76 0.55 2.44 -13.99
CA THR A 76 -0.51 2.41 -12.97
C THR A 76 -0.04 2.94 -11.61
N ASP A 77 1.19 2.60 -11.18
CA ASP A 77 1.74 3.11 -9.92
C ASP A 77 1.96 4.62 -10.00
N THR A 78 2.47 5.11 -11.12
CA THR A 78 2.63 6.55 -11.37
C THR A 78 1.29 7.28 -11.30
N ILE A 79 0.24 6.70 -11.87
CA ILE A 79 -1.12 7.26 -11.79
C ILE A 79 -1.60 7.31 -10.33
N LEU A 80 -1.51 6.19 -9.60
CA LEU A 80 -1.97 6.12 -8.21
C LEU A 80 -1.21 7.10 -7.31
N ASN A 81 0.11 7.18 -7.46
CA ASN A 81 0.95 8.12 -6.73
C ASN A 81 0.58 9.57 -7.07
N SER A 82 0.33 9.87 -8.35
CA SER A 82 -0.03 11.22 -8.81
C SER A 82 -1.46 11.61 -8.46
N LEU A 83 -2.30 10.69 -7.98
CA LEU A 83 -3.59 10.97 -7.38
C LEU A 83 -3.48 11.15 -5.86
N ALA A 84 -2.78 10.24 -5.18
CA ALA A 84 -2.67 10.24 -3.72
C ALA A 84 -1.79 11.39 -3.20
N ALA A 85 -0.64 11.65 -3.83
CA ALA A 85 0.31 12.64 -3.33
C ALA A 85 -0.28 14.07 -3.32
N PRO A 86 -0.91 14.59 -4.39
CA PRO A 86 -1.59 15.87 -4.32
C PRO A 86 -2.70 15.93 -3.26
N LEU A 87 -3.47 14.85 -3.11
CA LEU A 87 -4.55 14.80 -2.12
C LEU A 87 -3.99 14.97 -0.70
N VAL A 88 -2.88 14.28 -0.38
CA VAL A 88 -2.28 14.38 0.96
C VAL A 88 -1.63 15.74 1.19
N LEU A 89 -1.03 16.35 0.15
CA LEU A 89 -0.54 17.73 0.22
C LEU A 89 -1.69 18.71 0.52
N CYS A 90 -2.86 18.56 -0.12
CA CYS A 90 -4.05 19.36 0.19
C CYS A 90 -4.56 19.13 1.61
N ARG A 91 -4.58 17.88 2.09
CA ARG A 91 -4.98 17.54 3.45
C ARG A 91 -4.03 18.14 4.48
N HIS A 92 -2.72 18.10 4.25
CA HIS A 92 -1.73 18.78 5.11
C HIS A 92 -1.86 20.30 5.09
N HIS A 93 -2.12 20.89 3.92
CA HIS A 93 -2.32 22.34 3.80
C HIS A 93 -3.57 22.84 4.55
N THR A 94 -4.65 22.06 4.53
CA THR A 94 -5.95 22.42 5.14
C THR A 94 -6.14 21.87 6.55
N ALA A 95 -5.19 21.08 7.04
CA ALA A 95 -5.25 20.49 8.36
C ALA A 95 -5.27 21.57 9.47
N PRO A 96 -5.97 21.32 10.58
CA PRO A 96 -5.80 22.11 11.81
C PRO A 96 -4.33 22.13 12.26
N THR A 97 -3.97 23.01 13.18
CA THR A 97 -2.62 23.04 13.75
C THR A 97 -2.24 21.68 14.34
N HIS A 98 -1.10 21.14 13.93
CA HIS A 98 -0.54 19.90 14.47
C HIS A 98 0.72 20.18 15.29
N THR A 99 0.95 19.41 16.35
CA THR A 99 2.10 19.59 17.25
C THR A 99 3.45 19.28 16.59
N ASN A 100 3.46 18.38 15.59
CA ASN A 100 4.67 17.75 15.06
C ASN A 100 4.80 17.76 13.53
N GLY A 101 4.23 18.76 12.84
CA GLY A 101 4.36 18.91 11.39
C GLY A 101 4.33 20.36 10.96
N ASN A 102 5.33 20.78 10.19
CA ASN A 102 5.36 22.10 9.57
C ASN A 102 5.25 21.94 8.06
N ASN A 103 4.21 22.54 7.49
CA ASN A 103 4.09 22.65 6.05
C ASN A 103 5.25 23.48 5.51
N PRO A 104 5.97 23.01 4.48
CA PRO A 104 7.04 23.80 3.90
C PRO A 104 6.44 25.04 3.21
N PRO A 105 7.18 26.16 3.15
CA PRO A 105 6.66 27.42 2.61
C PRO A 105 6.27 27.32 1.12
N ASP A 106 6.82 26.33 0.40
CA ASP A 106 6.54 26.08 -1.01
C ASP A 106 5.40 25.08 -1.24
N LEU A 107 4.70 24.59 -0.21
CA LEU A 107 3.66 23.56 -0.32
C LEU A 107 2.58 23.90 -1.35
N LEU A 108 2.08 25.13 -1.36
CA LEU A 108 1.08 25.60 -2.33
C LEU A 108 1.59 25.53 -3.78
N SER A 109 2.87 25.85 -3.99
CA SER A 109 3.50 25.75 -5.31
C SER A 109 3.62 24.30 -5.77
N ARG A 110 3.84 23.35 -4.83
CA ARG A 110 3.90 21.91 -5.12
C ARG A 110 2.56 21.32 -5.50
N ILE A 111 1.48 21.81 -4.90
CA ILE A 111 0.09 21.44 -5.25
C ILE A 111 -0.26 21.93 -6.67
N SER A 112 0.20 23.13 -7.02
CA SER A 112 -0.20 23.83 -8.26
C SER A 112 0.55 23.39 -9.52
N LYS A 113 1.57 22.51 -9.41
CA LYS A 113 2.27 21.99 -10.60
C LYS A 113 1.36 21.05 -11.40
N ASP A 114 1.52 21.06 -12.72
CA ASP A 114 0.66 20.35 -13.67
C ASP A 114 0.44 18.88 -13.27
N GLN A 115 -0.77 18.59 -12.81
CA GLN A 115 -1.22 17.22 -12.58
C GLN A 115 -1.84 16.72 -13.88
N VAL A 116 -1.01 16.04 -14.68
CA VAL A 116 -1.45 15.45 -15.95
C VAL A 116 -2.63 14.52 -15.67
N GLY A 117 -3.71 14.65 -16.45
CA GLY A 117 -4.90 13.82 -16.31
C GLY A 117 -4.57 12.35 -16.59
N PHE A 118 -4.98 11.48 -15.69
CA PHE A 118 -4.64 10.05 -15.76
C PHE A 118 -5.88 9.17 -15.81
N GLU A 119 -5.70 7.93 -16.27
CA GLU A 119 -6.76 6.92 -16.35
C GLU A 119 -7.12 6.41 -14.94
N ILE A 120 -8.31 6.76 -14.47
CA ILE A 120 -8.63 6.68 -13.04
C ILE A 120 -9.24 5.34 -12.62
N ILE A 121 -8.75 4.86 -11.47
CA ILE A 121 -9.23 3.66 -10.77
C ILE A 121 -10.04 4.01 -9.49
N SER A 122 -9.93 5.22 -8.93
CA SER A 122 -10.60 5.60 -7.66
C SER A 122 -11.40 6.92 -7.73
N PRO A 123 -12.75 6.89 -7.79
CA PRO A 123 -13.59 8.09 -7.77
C PRO A 123 -13.51 8.89 -6.47
N SER A 124 -13.31 8.22 -5.33
CA SER A 124 -13.27 8.90 -4.03
C SER A 124 -12.09 9.87 -3.94
N ILE A 125 -10.92 9.50 -4.48
CA ILE A 125 -9.73 10.37 -4.49
C ILE A 125 -9.99 11.62 -5.34
N ILE A 126 -10.61 11.46 -6.51
CA ILE A 126 -10.92 12.60 -7.39
C ILE A 126 -11.94 13.52 -6.77
N ASN A 127 -13.03 12.95 -6.23
CA ASN A 127 -14.05 13.76 -5.59
C ASN A 127 -13.45 14.55 -4.41
N SER A 128 -12.50 13.95 -3.69
CA SER A 128 -11.74 14.63 -2.65
C SER A 128 -10.87 15.76 -3.23
N LEU A 129 -10.10 15.51 -4.30
CA LEU A 129 -9.30 16.56 -4.97
C LEU A 129 -10.17 17.71 -5.51
N ARG A 130 -11.33 17.38 -6.08
CA ARG A 130 -12.31 18.34 -6.58
C ARG A 130 -12.86 19.22 -5.47
N SER A 131 -13.03 18.68 -4.26
CA SER A 131 -13.43 19.46 -3.08
C SER A 131 -12.37 20.51 -2.68
N PHE A 132 -11.10 20.28 -3.04
CA PHE A 132 -9.99 21.25 -2.89
C PHE A 132 -9.80 22.16 -4.11
N GLY A 133 -10.70 22.11 -5.10
CA GLY A 133 -10.62 22.90 -6.33
C GLY A 133 -9.68 22.33 -7.40
N ILE A 134 -9.12 21.14 -7.20
CA ILE A 134 -8.26 20.47 -8.18
C ILE A 134 -9.12 19.63 -9.11
N CYS A 135 -9.17 20.02 -10.38
CA CYS A 135 -9.91 19.31 -11.42
C CYS A 135 -8.95 18.57 -12.34
N LEU A 136 -9.00 17.24 -12.29
CA LEU A 136 -8.28 16.38 -13.23
C LEU A 136 -9.12 16.16 -14.48
N TYR A 137 -8.45 15.97 -15.63
CA TYR A 137 -9.14 15.56 -16.84
C TYR A 137 -9.57 14.09 -16.74
N GLU A 138 -10.86 13.84 -16.91
CA GLU A 138 -11.45 12.51 -16.86
C GLU A 138 -12.11 12.16 -18.20
N PRO A 139 -11.55 11.22 -18.98
CA PRO A 139 -12.20 10.74 -20.19
C PRO A 139 -13.63 10.22 -19.89
N PRO A 140 -14.68 10.65 -20.63
CA PRO A 140 -16.06 10.22 -20.38
C PRO A 140 -16.25 8.68 -20.40
N VAL A 141 -15.42 7.96 -21.15
CA VAL A 141 -15.40 6.49 -21.19
C VAL A 141 -15.00 5.87 -19.85
N LEU A 142 -14.07 6.48 -19.11
CA LEU A 142 -13.64 5.95 -17.82
C LEU A 142 -14.68 6.20 -16.74
N LEU A 143 -15.30 7.38 -16.75
CA LEU A 143 -16.44 7.70 -15.89
C LEU A 143 -17.59 6.70 -16.09
N SER A 144 -17.90 6.32 -17.32
CA SER A 144 -18.96 5.36 -17.61
C SER A 144 -18.60 3.94 -17.16
N LEU A 145 -17.37 3.47 -17.42
CA LEU A 145 -16.87 2.17 -16.96
C LEU A 145 -16.84 2.07 -15.43
N GLN A 146 -16.39 3.13 -14.76
CA GLN A 146 -16.35 3.21 -13.31
C GLN A 146 -17.77 3.20 -12.72
N ALA A 147 -18.68 4.03 -13.24
CA ALA A 147 -20.07 4.04 -12.81
C ALA A 147 -20.74 2.67 -13.03
N GLN A 148 -20.42 1.97 -14.12
CA GLN A 148 -20.91 0.61 -14.37
C GLN A 148 -20.38 -0.40 -13.35
N LYS A 149 -19.08 -0.36 -13.03
CA LYS A 149 -18.46 -1.24 -12.02
C LYS A 149 -19.05 -1.00 -10.63
N LEU A 150 -19.25 0.25 -10.23
CA LEU A 150 -19.80 0.60 -8.92
C LEU A 150 -21.29 0.29 -8.79
N ARG A 151 -22.10 0.52 -9.85
CA ARG A 151 -23.54 0.18 -9.84
C ARG A 151 -23.79 -1.32 -9.70
N GLY A 152 -22.90 -2.14 -10.24
CA GLY A 152 -22.99 -3.60 -10.13
C GLY A 152 -22.51 -4.15 -8.78
N PHE A 153 -21.89 -3.34 -7.94
CA PHE A 153 -21.29 -3.79 -6.69
C PHE A 153 -22.28 -3.69 -5.53
N TYR A 154 -22.60 -4.83 -4.93
CA TYR A 154 -23.41 -4.89 -3.71
C TYR A 154 -22.51 -4.59 -2.50
N TRP A 155 -22.48 -3.32 -2.07
CA TRP A 155 -21.68 -2.86 -0.92
C TRP A 155 -21.91 -3.69 0.36
N ASN A 156 -23.11 -4.24 0.53
CA ASN A 156 -23.41 -5.13 1.65
C ASN A 156 -22.53 -6.39 1.69
N LEU A 157 -21.96 -6.84 0.57
CA LEU A 157 -21.00 -7.93 0.53
C LEU A 157 -19.69 -7.58 1.25
N LEU A 158 -19.31 -6.30 1.27
CA LEU A 158 -18.11 -5.82 1.96
C LEU A 158 -18.25 -5.93 3.48
N TYR A 159 -19.48 -5.94 4.01
CA TYR A 159 -19.77 -6.12 5.44
C TYR A 159 -20.09 -7.57 5.82
N GLY A 160 -19.99 -8.50 4.86
CA GLY A 160 -20.28 -9.91 5.08
C GLY A 160 -19.22 -10.62 5.93
N SER A 161 -19.36 -11.93 6.12
CA SER A 161 -18.35 -12.72 6.85
C SER A 161 -17.10 -13.02 6.01
N ARG A 162 -17.20 -12.96 4.69
CA ARG A 162 -16.10 -13.26 3.76
C ARG A 162 -15.27 -12.01 3.48
N GLN A 163 -13.94 -12.12 3.63
CA GLN A 163 -13.03 -11.06 3.18
C GLN A 163 -12.99 -10.98 1.65
N LEU A 164 -13.12 -9.76 1.13
CA LEU A 164 -12.97 -9.44 -0.29
C LEU A 164 -11.63 -8.75 -0.52
N ALA A 165 -11.05 -8.93 -1.71
CA ALA A 165 -9.79 -8.26 -2.07
C ALA A 165 -9.87 -6.73 -1.98
N LEU A 166 -11.07 -6.16 -2.11
CA LEU A 166 -11.34 -4.72 -1.93
C LEU A 166 -10.97 -4.19 -0.55
N LEU A 167 -10.91 -5.05 0.48
CA LEU A 167 -10.44 -4.67 1.81
C LEU A 167 -8.95 -4.25 1.81
N HIS A 168 -8.18 -4.57 0.77
CA HIS A 168 -6.79 -4.12 0.63
C HIS A 168 -6.69 -2.66 0.14
N SER A 169 -7.82 -2.06 -0.27
CA SER A 169 -7.86 -0.71 -0.86
C SER A 169 -9.05 0.10 -0.32
N LEU A 170 -9.29 0.09 0.99
CA LEU A 170 -10.43 0.79 1.60
C LEU A 170 -10.37 2.30 1.41
N GLU A 171 -9.17 2.88 1.30
CA GLU A 171 -8.92 4.29 1.02
C GLU A 171 -9.56 4.76 -0.30
N ALA A 172 -9.76 3.85 -1.25
CA ALA A 172 -10.42 4.14 -2.52
C ALA A 172 -11.95 4.28 -2.40
N PHE A 173 -12.52 3.95 -1.24
CA PHE A 173 -13.95 3.97 -0.96
C PHE A 173 -14.33 4.92 0.17
N ASP A 174 -13.43 5.86 0.51
CA ASP A 174 -13.74 6.97 1.41
C ASP A 174 -15.07 7.63 0.98
N SER A 175 -15.92 7.96 1.97
CA SER A 175 -17.30 8.44 1.84
C SER A 175 -18.34 7.50 1.19
N LEU A 176 -17.95 6.32 0.68
CA LEU A 176 -18.86 5.35 0.05
C LEU A 176 -19.27 4.19 0.98
N ILE A 177 -18.50 3.97 2.05
CA ILE A 177 -18.67 2.86 2.98
C ILE A 177 -18.68 3.34 4.43
N ASP A 178 -19.26 2.52 5.29
CA ASP A 178 -19.26 2.70 6.74
C ASP A 178 -18.11 1.90 7.35
N PHE A 179 -17.06 2.61 7.77
CA PHE A 179 -15.85 1.99 8.31
C PHE A 179 -16.07 1.32 9.66
N ASP A 180 -17.04 1.77 10.47
CA ASP A 180 -17.32 1.18 11.78
C ASP A 180 -17.78 -0.28 11.68
N ARG A 181 -18.39 -0.61 10.53
CA ARG A 181 -18.88 -1.95 10.21
C ARG A 181 -17.81 -2.88 9.64
N LEU A 182 -16.53 -2.47 9.61
CA LEU A 182 -15.45 -3.28 9.03
C LEU A 182 -14.51 -3.89 10.08
N SER A 183 -14.66 -3.53 11.36
CA SER A 183 -13.80 -4.01 12.45
C SER A 183 -13.65 -5.54 12.48
N HIS A 184 -14.71 -6.29 12.17
CA HIS A 184 -14.69 -7.77 12.15
C HIS A 184 -13.82 -8.38 11.04
N HIS A 185 -13.46 -7.61 10.02
CA HIS A 185 -12.55 -8.05 8.96
C HIS A 185 -11.07 -7.89 9.32
N MET A 186 -10.75 -7.12 10.35
CA MET A 186 -9.38 -6.86 10.77
C MET A 186 -8.69 -8.15 11.22
N ARG A 187 -7.44 -8.35 10.78
CA ARG A 187 -6.60 -9.49 11.16
C ARG A 187 -5.21 -8.99 11.49
N ASN A 188 -4.72 -9.33 12.68
CA ASN A 188 -3.42 -8.87 13.19
C ASN A 188 -3.27 -7.35 13.09
N GLY A 189 -4.34 -6.61 13.40
CA GLY A 189 -4.38 -5.15 13.32
C GLY A 189 -4.48 -4.56 11.91
N SER A 190 -4.56 -5.36 10.85
CA SER A 190 -4.55 -4.85 9.46
C SER A 190 -5.75 -5.30 8.64
N PHE A 191 -6.01 -4.57 7.56
CA PHE A 191 -6.88 -5.01 6.47
C PHE A 191 -6.04 -5.60 5.35
N LEU A 192 -6.01 -6.94 5.27
CA LEU A 192 -5.25 -7.70 4.29
C LEU A 192 -3.75 -7.33 4.22
N GLY A 193 -3.16 -6.86 5.33
CA GLY A 193 -1.75 -6.43 5.36
C GLY A 193 -1.47 -5.13 4.60
N SER A 194 -2.49 -4.35 4.23
CA SER A 194 -2.32 -3.07 3.51
C SER A 194 -2.15 -1.90 4.48
N PRO A 195 -1.02 -1.14 4.44
CA PRO A 195 -0.85 0.05 5.25
C PRO A 195 -1.82 1.18 4.89
N SER A 196 -2.01 1.47 3.60
CA SER A 196 -2.97 2.49 3.12
C SER A 196 -4.41 2.21 3.57
N SER A 197 -4.88 0.98 3.40
CA SER A 197 -6.23 0.58 3.82
C SER A 197 -6.41 0.64 5.32
N THR A 198 -5.39 0.24 6.08
CA THR A 198 -5.42 0.30 7.55
C THR A 198 -5.38 1.74 8.06
N ALA A 199 -4.61 2.62 7.39
CA ALA A 199 -4.63 4.06 7.64
C ALA A 199 -6.01 4.67 7.34
N ALA A 200 -6.63 4.30 6.22
CA ALA A 200 -7.99 4.77 5.89
C ALA A 200 -9.02 4.32 6.93
N TYR A 201 -8.90 3.10 7.46
CA TYR A 201 -9.74 2.66 8.57
C TYR A 201 -9.54 3.50 9.83
N LEU A 202 -8.28 3.79 10.22
CA LEU A 202 -7.99 4.64 11.37
C LEU A 202 -8.56 6.06 11.24
N MET A 203 -8.52 6.62 10.03
CA MET A 203 -9.00 7.98 9.77
C MET A 203 -10.52 8.10 9.71
N ASN A 204 -11.23 7.05 9.28
CA ASN A 204 -12.67 7.10 9.00
C ASN A 204 -13.54 6.34 10.00
N SER A 205 -12.95 5.52 10.88
CA SER A 205 -13.65 4.88 12.00
C SER A 205 -13.99 5.92 13.08
N SER A 206 -15.20 5.85 13.64
CA SER A 206 -15.63 6.72 14.73
C SER A 206 -14.87 6.45 16.03
N VAL A 207 -14.36 5.22 16.19
CA VAL A 207 -13.54 4.80 17.33
C VAL A 207 -12.12 4.49 16.86
N TRP A 208 -11.13 5.07 17.54
CA TRP A 208 -9.73 4.80 17.26
C TRP A 208 -9.36 3.36 17.59
N SER A 209 -8.81 2.62 16.61
CA SER A 209 -8.36 1.25 16.82
C SER A 209 -6.90 1.20 17.24
N ILE A 210 -6.67 0.79 18.50
CA ILE A 210 -5.33 0.56 19.03
C ILE A 210 -4.61 -0.54 18.24
N GLU A 211 -5.32 -1.58 17.81
CA GLU A 211 -4.77 -2.69 17.05
C GLU A 211 -4.26 -2.24 15.67
N ALA A 212 -4.99 -1.35 15.00
CA ALA A 212 -4.61 -0.80 13.71
C ALA A 212 -3.42 0.17 13.81
N GLU A 213 -3.37 1.00 14.85
CA GLU A 213 -2.18 1.81 15.14
C GLU A 213 -0.96 0.91 15.43
N GLN A 214 -1.15 -0.11 16.27
CA GLN A 214 -0.10 -1.07 16.62
C GLN A 214 0.39 -1.88 15.42
N TYR A 215 -0.43 -2.08 14.38
CA TYR A 215 0.02 -2.69 13.13
C TYR A 215 0.95 -1.77 12.33
N LEU A 216 0.64 -0.48 12.21
CA LEU A 216 1.45 0.45 11.41
C LEU A 216 2.85 0.69 12.02
N GLN A 217 3.01 0.54 13.33
CA GLN A 217 4.29 0.75 14.02
C GLN A 217 5.39 -0.25 13.59
N PRO A 218 5.19 -1.59 13.64
CA PRO A 218 6.12 -2.55 13.06
C PRO A 218 6.33 -2.38 11.56
N VAL A 219 5.31 -1.97 10.81
CA VAL A 219 5.47 -1.71 9.36
C VAL A 219 6.47 -0.57 9.14
N PHE A 220 6.33 0.52 9.90
CA PHE A 220 7.26 1.64 9.88
C PHE A 220 8.68 1.21 10.28
N GLN A 221 8.82 0.46 11.37
CA GLN A 221 10.12 0.11 11.95
C GLN A 221 10.86 -0.98 11.16
N LYS A 222 10.15 -2.02 10.74
CA LYS A 222 10.70 -3.28 10.21
C LYS A 222 10.40 -3.51 8.72
N GLY A 223 9.48 -2.75 8.13
CA GLY A 223 9.27 -2.77 6.69
C GLY A 223 10.53 -2.33 5.95
N THR A 224 10.53 -2.46 4.63
CA THR A 224 11.67 -2.08 3.78
C THR A 224 12.06 -0.60 3.90
N GLY A 225 11.18 0.25 4.43
CA GLY A 225 11.47 1.64 4.78
C GLY A 225 12.35 1.82 6.02
N GLN A 226 12.45 0.85 6.93
CA GLN A 226 13.36 0.85 8.09
C GLN A 226 13.36 2.18 8.88
N SER A 227 12.19 2.64 9.30
CA SER A 227 11.98 3.91 10.04
C SER A 227 12.29 5.20 9.26
N SER A 228 12.50 5.14 7.94
CA SER A 228 12.73 6.33 7.12
C SER A 228 11.47 7.15 6.78
N GLY A 229 10.28 6.70 7.20
CA GLY A 229 9.01 7.29 6.74
C GLY A 229 8.37 6.55 5.57
N LYS A 230 9.09 5.65 4.90
CA LYS A 230 8.56 4.86 3.77
C LYS A 230 7.77 3.64 4.23
N PHE A 231 6.63 3.39 3.60
CA PHE A 231 5.81 2.20 3.82
C PHE A 231 5.78 1.31 2.57
N PRO A 232 5.77 -0.03 2.70
CA PRO A 232 5.49 -0.95 1.59
C PRO A 232 4.00 -0.97 1.25
N SER A 233 3.64 -1.62 0.14
CA SER A 233 2.22 -1.83 -0.23
C SER A 233 1.55 -2.95 0.57
N ALA A 234 2.32 -3.88 1.12
CA ALA A 234 1.83 -4.94 1.99
C ALA A 234 2.87 -5.36 3.03
N PHE A 235 2.42 -5.69 4.25
CA PHE A 235 3.26 -6.21 5.32
C PHE A 235 2.42 -6.95 6.39
N PRO A 236 2.96 -7.98 7.07
CA PRO A 236 4.13 -8.76 6.67
C PRO A 236 3.86 -9.56 5.39
N SER A 237 4.91 -9.89 4.63
CA SER A 237 4.80 -10.68 3.39
C SER A 237 5.48 -12.04 3.48
N ALA A 238 5.92 -12.44 4.68
CA ALA A 238 6.64 -13.69 4.96
C ALA A 238 6.00 -14.94 4.32
N ASN A 239 4.69 -15.15 4.53
CA ASN A 239 3.97 -16.31 3.99
C ASN A 239 3.96 -16.33 2.45
N PHE A 240 3.78 -15.16 1.85
CA PHE A 240 3.80 -15.00 0.40
C PHE A 240 5.21 -15.27 -0.14
N GLU A 241 6.24 -14.67 0.47
CA GLU A 241 7.64 -14.83 0.07
C GLU A 241 8.10 -16.28 0.19
N LEU A 242 7.79 -16.96 1.31
CA LEU A 242 8.08 -18.38 1.49
C LEU A 242 7.42 -19.24 0.40
N SER A 243 6.13 -19.01 0.15
CA SER A 243 5.36 -19.76 -0.86
C SER A 243 5.93 -19.51 -2.26
N TRP A 244 6.30 -18.26 -2.55
CA TRP A 244 6.88 -17.85 -3.83
C TRP A 244 8.26 -18.46 -4.04
N VAL A 245 9.17 -18.33 -3.07
CA VAL A 245 10.52 -18.91 -3.11
C VAL A 245 10.44 -20.42 -3.25
N GLY A 246 9.60 -21.09 -2.44
CA GLY A 246 9.38 -22.53 -2.54
C GLY A 246 8.89 -22.96 -3.92
N THR A 247 7.92 -22.23 -4.48
CA THR A 247 7.41 -22.48 -5.84
C THR A 247 8.48 -22.28 -6.91
N MET A 248 9.29 -21.22 -6.79
CA MET A 248 10.36 -20.93 -7.75
C MET A 248 11.46 -22.00 -7.73
N ILE A 249 11.87 -22.45 -6.54
CA ILE A 249 12.82 -23.55 -6.38
C ILE A 249 12.26 -24.83 -7.00
N TYR A 250 11.00 -25.18 -6.72
CA TYR A 250 10.36 -26.36 -7.30
C TYR A 250 10.29 -26.28 -8.84
N ARG A 251 9.87 -25.15 -9.40
CA ARG A 251 9.78 -24.95 -10.86
C ARG A 251 11.15 -25.06 -11.53
N LYS A 252 12.20 -24.47 -10.95
CA LYS A 252 13.56 -24.54 -11.50
C LYS A 252 14.13 -25.97 -11.44
N ARG A 253 13.91 -26.71 -10.34
CA ARG A 253 14.28 -28.13 -10.24
C ARG A 253 13.58 -28.95 -11.33
N ARG A 254 12.27 -28.75 -11.51
CA ARG A 254 11.50 -29.45 -12.55
C ARG A 254 11.99 -29.12 -13.96
N LEU A 255 12.23 -27.84 -14.27
CA LEU A 255 12.76 -27.43 -15.57
C LEU A 255 14.15 -28.02 -15.85
N LEU A 256 15.02 -28.09 -14.84
CA LEU A 256 16.33 -28.74 -14.97
C LEU A 256 16.17 -30.24 -15.29
N ILE A 257 15.32 -30.94 -14.55
CA ILE A 257 15.03 -32.36 -14.76
C ILE A 257 14.42 -32.59 -16.16
N GLU A 258 13.42 -31.81 -16.56
CA GLU A 258 12.81 -31.91 -17.90
C GLU A 258 13.82 -31.60 -19.02
N THR A 259 14.73 -30.64 -18.80
CA THR A 259 15.80 -30.32 -19.75
C THR A 259 16.82 -31.46 -19.85
N ILE A 260 17.20 -32.08 -18.73
CA ILE A 260 18.08 -33.26 -18.72
C ILE A 260 17.40 -34.42 -19.45
N TYR A 261 16.13 -34.72 -19.20
CA TYR A 261 15.40 -35.77 -19.93
C TYR A 261 15.26 -35.48 -21.43
N ARG A 262 15.14 -34.21 -21.84
CA ARG A 262 15.13 -33.84 -23.26
C ARG A 262 16.49 -33.98 -23.93
N LEU A 263 17.57 -33.62 -23.23
CA LEU A 263 18.94 -33.70 -23.75
C LEU A 263 19.49 -35.13 -23.68
N PHE A 264 19.04 -35.92 -22.71
CA PHE A 264 19.50 -37.28 -22.42
C PHE A 264 18.30 -38.19 -22.13
N PRO A 265 17.52 -38.60 -23.15
CA PRO A 265 16.30 -39.39 -22.97
C PRO A 265 16.50 -40.79 -22.37
N HIS A 266 17.75 -41.25 -22.24
CA HIS A 266 18.11 -42.51 -21.60
C HIS A 266 18.60 -42.36 -20.15
N PHE A 267 18.66 -41.13 -19.61
CA PHE A 267 19.13 -40.86 -18.25
C PHE A 267 17.94 -40.78 -17.29
N SER A 268 17.77 -41.76 -16.41
CA SER A 268 16.78 -41.72 -15.32
C SER A 268 17.38 -41.09 -14.07
N VAL A 269 16.88 -39.93 -13.63
CA VAL A 269 17.32 -39.23 -12.41
C VAL A 269 16.57 -39.77 -11.17
N LEU A 270 16.46 -41.08 -11.08
CA LEU A 270 15.99 -41.79 -9.89
C LEU A 270 17.05 -42.81 -9.51
N ASP A 271 18.17 -42.31 -8.98
CA ASP A 271 19.08 -42.96 -8.05
C ASP A 271 19.64 -41.88 -7.11
#